data_AF-A0A3L7RRR2-F1
#
_entry.id   AF-A0A3L7RRR2-F1
#
_cell.length_a   1.000
_cell.length_b   1.000
_cell.length_c   1.000
_cell.angle_alpha   90.00
_cell.angle_beta   90.00
_cell.angle_gamma   90.00
#
_symmetry.space_group_name_H-M   'P 1'
#
loop_
_entity.id
_entity.type
_entity.pdbx_description
1 polymer ?
#
loop_
_entity_poly.entity_id
_entity_poly.type
_entity_poly.pdbx_seq_one_letter_code
_entity_poly.pdbx_strand_id
1 'polypeptide(L)'
;MKRFVSRYEKIRRLRAQQEDVCRAAAAARNAERIEAERRRDEAELRLSRFETETAAGMKLGITGSILQSMASQIERAKHQIKLDNEALRLADDRLEIALQEHKEARAELRIVEEMIHRELTEHRKAQMRIEENQLLEQAVQTYYRKMELNQDSES
;
A
#
# COMPACT_ATOMS: atom_id res chain seq x y z
N MET A 1 -25.71 -26.87 3.41
CA MET A 1 -24.37 -26.81 4.05
C MET A 1 -24.02 -25.36 4.35
N LYS A 2 -23.75 -25.01 5.61
CA LYS A 2 -23.22 -23.67 5.94
C LYS A 2 -21.79 -23.57 5.38
N ARG A 3 -21.48 -22.51 4.65
CA ARG A 3 -20.10 -22.26 4.16
C ARG A 3 -19.20 -22.03 5.37
N PHE A 4 -18.03 -22.65 5.39
CA PHE A 4 -17.03 -22.38 6.42
C PHE A 4 -16.58 -20.92 6.30
N VAL A 5 -16.64 -20.20 7.41
CA VAL A 5 -16.16 -18.81 7.52
C VAL A 5 -15.11 -18.83 8.62
N SER A 6 -13.88 -18.46 8.27
CA SER A 6 -12.79 -18.36 9.25
C SER A 6 -13.13 -17.33 10.32
N ARG A 7 -12.70 -17.60 11.56
CA ARG A 7 -12.86 -16.64 12.67
C ARG A 7 -12.06 -15.34 12.45
N TYR A 8 -11.05 -15.39 11.59
CA TYR A 8 -10.20 -14.24 11.27
C TYR A 8 -10.75 -13.36 10.15
N GLU A 9 -11.86 -13.72 9.50
CA GLU A 9 -12.40 -12.98 8.35
C GLU A 9 -12.74 -11.52 8.70
N LYS A 10 -13.23 -11.27 9.92
CA LYS A 10 -13.48 -9.90 10.41
C LYS A 10 -12.18 -9.11 10.56
N ILE A 11 -11.13 -9.73 11.08
CA ILE A 11 -9.82 -9.10 11.26
C ILE A 11 -9.18 -8.84 9.89
N ARG A 12 -9.29 -9.77 8.94
CA ARG A 12 -8.82 -9.59 7.57
C ARG A 12 -9.42 -8.35 6.92
N ARG A 13 -10.74 -8.16 7.03
CA ARG A 13 -11.42 -6.98 6.49
C ARG A 13 -10.91 -5.68 7.11
N LEU A 14 -10.71 -5.66 8.43
CA LEU A 14 -10.16 -4.49 9.12
C LEU A 14 -8.72 -4.19 8.68
N ARG A 15 -7.88 -5.22 8.52
CA ARG A 15 -6.50 -5.06 8.04
C ARG A 15 -6.43 -4.64 6.57
N ALA A 16 -7.34 -5.14 5.73
CA ALA A 16 -7.46 -4.69 4.34
C ALA A 16 -7.84 -3.20 4.28
N GLN A 17 -8.83 -2.77 5.08
CA GLN A 17 -9.18 -1.36 5.20
C GLN A 17 -8.02 -0.49 5.69
N GLN A 18 -7.24 -0.98 6.66
CA GLN A 18 -6.05 -0.29 7.13
C GLN A 18 -4.98 -0.16 6.04
N GLU A 19 -4.71 -1.23 5.28
CA GLU A 19 -3.78 -1.20 4.15
C GLU A 19 -4.23 -0.21 3.07
N ASP A 20 -5.52 -0.19 2.73
CA ASP A 20 -6.11 0.76 1.79
C ASP A 20 -5.91 2.22 2.26
N VAL A 21 -6.13 2.49 3.56
CA VAL A 21 -5.92 3.81 4.14
C VAL A 21 -4.45 4.22 4.10
N CYS A 22 -3.53 3.33 4.49
CA CYS A 22 -2.09 3.60 4.41
C CYS A 22 -1.64 3.82 2.97
N ARG A 23 -2.19 3.06 2.01
CA ARG A 23 -1.91 3.23 0.58
C ARG A 23 -2.40 4.59 0.07
N ALA A 24 -3.60 5.01 0.45
CA ALA A 24 -4.14 6.31 0.11
C ALA A 24 -3.32 7.45 0.74
N ALA A 25 -2.88 7.29 1.99
CA ALA A 25 -2.01 8.25 2.67
C ALA A 25 -0.66 8.38 1.94
N ALA A 26 -0.01 7.27 1.56
CA ALA A 26 1.23 7.30 0.79
C ALA A 26 1.04 7.98 -0.58
N ALA A 27 -0.08 7.72 -1.26
CA ALA A 27 -0.41 8.40 -2.52
C ALA A 27 -0.58 9.92 -2.34
N ALA A 28 -1.26 10.35 -1.26
CA ALA A 28 -1.41 11.76 -0.93
C ALA A 28 -0.05 12.43 -0.62
N ARG A 29 0.83 11.78 0.15
CA ARG A 29 2.18 12.28 0.42
C ARG A 29 3.04 12.37 -0.85
N ASN A 30 2.87 11.43 -1.78
CA ASN A 30 3.57 11.51 -3.05
C ASN A 30 3.05 12.67 -3.91
N ALA A 31 1.75 12.98 -3.86
CA ALA A 31 1.22 14.17 -4.52
C ALA A 31 1.80 15.46 -3.92
N GLU A 32 1.88 15.57 -2.58
CA GLU A 32 2.54 16.70 -1.91
C GLU A 32 4.01 16.87 -2.33
N ARG A 33 4.75 15.76 -2.43
CA ARG A 33 6.14 15.74 -2.93
C ARG A 33 6.24 16.27 -4.36
N ILE A 34 5.38 15.78 -5.25
CA ILE A 34 5.33 16.22 -6.66
C ILE A 34 5.02 17.73 -6.75
N GLU A 35 4.10 18.23 -5.92
CA GLU A 35 3.79 19.67 -5.88
C GLU A 35 4.97 20.51 -5.36
N ALA A 36 5.69 20.03 -4.35
CA ALA A 36 6.90 20.68 -3.85
C ALA A 36 8.01 20.69 -4.91
N GLU A 37 8.21 19.57 -5.62
CA GLU A 37 9.15 19.44 -6.73
C GLU A 37 8.83 20.44 -7.85
N ARG A 38 7.54 20.52 -8.24
CA ARG A 38 7.07 21.48 -9.24
C ARG A 38 7.34 22.93 -8.83
N ARG A 39 7.15 23.28 -7.54
CA ARG A 39 7.44 24.63 -7.03
C ARG A 39 8.93 24.97 -7.10
N ARG A 40 9.80 24.02 -6.72
CA ARG A 40 11.26 24.17 -6.88
C ARG A 40 11.63 24.41 -8.34
N ASP A 41 11.12 23.58 -9.25
CA ASP A 41 11.44 23.67 -10.69
C ASP A 41 11.00 25.01 -11.28
N GLU A 42 9.81 25.49 -10.90
CA GLU A 42 9.37 26.83 -11.29
C GLU A 42 10.27 27.94 -10.75
N ALA A 43 10.75 27.83 -9.51
CA ALA A 43 11.65 28.79 -8.91
C ALA A 43 13.02 28.80 -9.62
N GLU A 44 13.55 27.62 -9.97
CA GLU A 44 14.78 27.46 -10.75
C GLU A 44 14.65 28.07 -12.16
N LEU A 45 13.53 27.82 -12.85
CA LEU A 45 13.25 28.44 -14.14
C LEU A 45 13.18 29.96 -14.05
N ARG A 46 12.57 30.51 -12.99
CA ARG A 46 12.53 31.97 -12.76
C ARG A 46 13.94 32.52 -12.51
N LEU A 47 14.77 31.85 -11.72
CA LEU A 47 16.16 32.26 -11.49
C LEU A 47 16.95 32.28 -12.80
N SER A 48 16.86 31.21 -13.60
CA SER A 48 17.53 31.12 -14.90
C SER A 48 17.10 32.26 -15.83
N ARG A 49 15.81 32.60 -15.87
CA ARG A 49 15.31 33.76 -16.62
C ARG A 49 15.95 35.06 -16.13
N PHE A 50 15.93 35.34 -14.83
CA PHE A 50 16.55 36.55 -14.28
C PHE A 50 18.05 36.63 -14.59
N GLU A 51 18.78 35.53 -14.51
CA GLU A 51 20.21 35.49 -14.86
C GLU A 51 20.44 35.82 -16.35
N THR A 52 19.65 35.23 -17.25
CA THR A 52 19.75 35.53 -18.69
C THR A 52 19.36 36.97 -19.04
N GLU A 53 18.30 37.50 -18.42
CA GLU A 53 17.87 38.89 -18.58
C GLU A 53 18.92 39.87 -18.05
N THR A 54 19.53 39.56 -16.90
CA THR A 54 20.61 40.36 -16.32
C THR A 54 21.84 40.37 -17.24
N ALA A 55 22.23 39.21 -17.76
CA ALA A 55 23.34 39.10 -18.71
C ALA A 55 23.06 39.87 -20.02
N ALA A 56 21.84 39.81 -20.53
CA ALA A 56 21.42 40.62 -21.69
C ALA A 56 21.43 42.12 -21.38
N GLY A 57 20.95 42.52 -20.20
CA GLY A 57 20.97 43.90 -19.74
C GLY A 57 22.39 44.46 -19.60
N MET A 58 23.33 43.67 -19.09
CA MET A 58 24.75 44.04 -19.05
C MET A 58 25.33 44.25 -20.45
N LYS A 59 24.99 43.39 -21.43
CA LYS A 59 25.42 43.55 -22.83
C LYS A 59 24.86 44.82 -23.49
N LEU A 60 23.66 45.24 -23.11
CA LEU A 60 23.00 46.43 -23.64
C LEU A 60 23.41 47.73 -22.94
N GLY A 61 24.37 47.68 -21.99
CA GLY A 61 24.87 48.87 -21.31
C GLY A 61 23.88 49.48 -20.32
N ILE A 62 22.99 48.67 -19.73
CA ILE A 62 21.99 49.13 -18.77
C ILE A 62 22.66 49.77 -17.53
N THR A 63 22.05 50.85 -17.03
CA THR A 63 22.56 51.64 -15.90
C THR A 63 22.65 50.86 -14.59
N GLY A 64 23.63 51.19 -13.74
CA GLY A 64 23.94 50.47 -12.50
C GLY A 64 22.78 50.30 -11.51
N SER A 65 21.79 51.19 -11.48
CA SER A 65 20.59 51.08 -10.63
C SER A 65 19.70 49.90 -11.03
N ILE A 66 19.57 49.61 -12.33
CA ILE A 66 18.76 48.50 -12.83
C ILE A 66 19.50 47.18 -12.58
N LEU A 67 20.83 47.16 -12.72
CA LEU A 67 21.66 45.99 -12.38
C LEU A 67 21.59 45.65 -10.88
N GLN A 68 21.57 46.65 -9.99
CA GLN A 68 21.35 46.42 -8.55
C GLN A 68 19.96 45.85 -8.26
N SER A 69 18.92 46.35 -8.92
CA SER A 69 17.56 45.80 -8.80
C SER A 69 17.51 44.34 -9.24
N MET A 70 18.07 44.02 -10.41
CA MET A 70 18.16 42.65 -10.94
C MET A 70 18.95 41.71 -10.01
N ALA A 71 20.09 42.16 -9.48
CA ALA A 71 20.87 41.39 -8.51
C ALA A 71 20.06 41.07 -7.24
N SER A 72 19.27 42.03 -6.74
CA SER A 72 18.39 41.80 -5.59
C SER A 72 17.28 40.77 -5.88
N GLN A 73 16.77 40.73 -7.11
CA GLN A 73 15.77 39.75 -7.54
C GLN A 73 16.38 38.34 -7.64
N ILE A 74 17.60 38.23 -8.18
CA ILE A 74 18.37 36.98 -8.23
C ILE A 74 18.59 36.42 -6.82
N GLU A 75 19.02 37.26 -5.87
CA GLU A 75 19.24 36.81 -4.49
C GLU A 75 17.94 36.36 -3.80
N ARG A 76 16.82 37.06 -4.03
CA ARG A 76 15.50 36.60 -3.56
C ARG A 76 15.09 35.27 -4.17
N ALA A 77 15.32 35.09 -5.47
CA ALA A 77 15.01 33.83 -6.16
C ALA A 77 15.86 32.67 -5.63
N LYS A 78 17.17 32.88 -5.39
CA LYS A 78 18.05 31.89 -4.75
C LYS A 78 17.57 31.53 -3.33
N HIS A 79 17.16 32.53 -2.55
CA HIS A 79 16.60 32.28 -1.22
C HIS A 79 15.31 31.44 -1.29
N GLN A 80 14.42 31.76 -2.24
CA GLN A 80 13.18 31.01 -2.44
C GLN A 80 13.46 29.53 -2.82
N ILE A 81 14.41 29.28 -3.72
CA ILE A 81 14.82 27.91 -4.10
C ILE A 81 15.33 27.13 -2.87
N LYS A 82 16.09 27.77 -1.97
CA LYS A 82 16.52 27.10 -0.73
C LYS A 82 15.34 26.67 0.13
N LEU A 83 14.34 27.55 0.32
CA LEU A 83 13.13 27.22 1.06
C LEU A 83 12.32 26.11 0.39
N ASP A 84 12.20 26.15 -0.94
CA ASP A 84 11.47 25.13 -1.69
C ASP A 84 12.20 23.77 -1.66
N ASN A 85 13.54 23.76 -1.64
CA ASN A 85 14.34 22.55 -1.45
C ASN A 85 14.16 21.96 -0.04
N GLU A 86 14.13 22.79 1.00
CA GLU A 86 13.82 22.34 2.36
C GLU A 86 12.41 21.75 2.45
N ALA A 87 11.44 22.39 1.80
CA ALA A 87 10.06 21.91 1.74
C ALA A 87 9.95 20.57 0.99
N LEU A 88 10.68 20.41 -0.12
CA LEU A 88 10.75 19.15 -0.86
C LEU A 88 11.35 18.04 0.01
N ARG A 89 12.46 18.31 0.71
CA ARG A 89 13.07 17.33 1.62
C ARG A 89 12.10 16.88 2.71
N LEU A 90 11.37 17.82 3.32
CA LEU A 90 10.34 17.49 4.32
C LEU A 90 9.19 16.66 3.72
N ALA A 91 8.82 16.88 2.46
CA ALA A 91 7.82 16.09 1.77
C ALA A 91 8.33 14.68 1.45
N ASP A 92 9.59 14.54 1.06
CA ASP A 92 10.27 13.25 0.86
C ASP A 92 10.31 12.43 2.16
N ASP A 93 10.73 13.04 3.27
CA ASP A 93 10.77 12.38 4.59
C ASP A 93 9.38 11.87 5.01
N ARG A 94 8.32 12.66 4.77
CA ARG A 94 6.93 12.28 5.04
C ARG A 94 6.45 11.15 4.15
N LEU A 95 6.85 11.15 2.87
CA LEU A 95 6.52 10.06 1.95
C LEU A 95 7.20 8.77 2.39
N GLU A 96 8.46 8.81 2.80
CA GLU A 96 9.20 7.64 3.27
C GLU A 96 8.51 6.99 4.48
N ILE A 97 8.12 7.80 5.48
CA ILE A 97 7.36 7.33 6.64
C ILE A 97 6.04 6.66 6.20
N ALA A 98 5.27 7.32 5.33
CA ALA A 98 3.98 6.77 4.86
C ALA A 98 4.14 5.45 4.07
N LEU A 99 5.21 5.33 3.28
CA LEU A 99 5.54 4.09 2.57
C LEU A 99 5.95 2.98 3.53
N GLN A 100 6.64 3.31 4.62
CA GLN A 100 7.00 2.35 5.64
C GLN A 100 5.76 1.84 6.39
N GLU A 101 4.85 2.72 6.79
CA GLU A 101 3.56 2.36 7.39
C GLU A 101 2.72 1.47 6.46
N HIS A 102 2.70 1.77 5.14
CA HIS A 102 2.03 0.94 4.15
C HIS A 102 2.63 -0.48 4.05
N LYS A 103 3.96 -0.60 4.06
CA LYS A 103 4.64 -1.90 4.07
C LYS A 103 4.28 -2.71 5.31
N GLU A 104 4.22 -2.07 6.47
CA GLU A 104 3.85 -2.71 7.73
C GLU A 104 2.40 -3.18 7.71
N ALA A 105 1.45 -2.32 7.32
CA ALA A 105 0.05 -2.70 7.20
C ALA A 105 -0.16 -3.87 6.22
N ARG A 106 0.57 -3.88 5.10
CA ARG A 106 0.54 -4.98 4.13
C ARG A 106 1.11 -6.28 4.69
N ALA A 107 2.19 -6.21 5.47
CA ALA A 107 2.76 -7.38 6.13
C ALA A 107 1.77 -7.97 7.15
N GLU A 108 1.11 -7.13 7.94
CA GLU A 108 0.08 -7.56 8.89
C GLU A 108 -1.11 -8.23 8.20
N LEU A 109 -1.61 -7.66 7.09
CA LEU A 109 -2.68 -8.28 6.30
C LEU A 109 -2.28 -9.67 5.80
N ARG A 110 -1.05 -9.81 5.28
CA ARG A 110 -0.53 -11.09 4.80
C ARG A 110 -0.51 -12.15 5.90
N ILE A 111 -0.09 -11.80 7.11
CA ILE A 111 -0.10 -12.72 8.25
C ILE A 111 -1.52 -13.26 8.50
N VAL A 112 -2.53 -12.38 8.49
CA VAL A 112 -3.92 -12.79 8.71
C VAL A 112 -4.44 -13.68 7.57
N GLU A 113 -4.08 -13.38 6.32
CA GLU A 113 -4.45 -14.23 5.18
C GLU A 113 -3.82 -15.63 5.25
N GLU A 114 -2.56 -15.72 5.70
CA GLU A 114 -1.90 -17.01 5.94
C GLU A 114 -2.58 -17.80 7.08
N MET A 115 -3.04 -17.13 8.14
CA MET A 115 -3.82 -17.78 9.20
C MET A 115 -5.16 -18.32 8.70
N ILE A 116 -5.90 -17.55 7.88
CA ILE A 116 -7.15 -18.00 7.26
C ILE A 116 -6.92 -19.22 6.37
N HIS A 117 -5.83 -19.19 5.59
CA HIS A 117 -5.48 -20.31 4.73
C HIS A 117 -5.21 -21.58 5.55
N ARG A 118 -4.45 -21.48 6.66
CA ARG A 118 -4.22 -22.61 7.57
C ARG A 118 -5.55 -23.16 8.11
N GLU A 119 -6.44 -22.32 8.63
CA GLU A 119 -7.74 -22.77 9.14
C GLU A 119 -8.60 -23.46 8.07
N LEU A 120 -8.60 -22.95 6.85
CA LEU A 120 -9.31 -23.57 5.73
C LEU A 120 -8.76 -24.97 5.42
N THR A 121 -7.43 -25.14 5.45
CA THR A 121 -6.82 -26.46 5.21
C THR A 121 -7.12 -27.45 6.33
N GLU A 122 -7.12 -27.00 7.59
CA GLU A 122 -7.46 -27.84 8.75
C GLU A 122 -8.93 -28.26 8.73
N HIS A 123 -9.84 -27.32 8.44
CA HIS A 123 -11.25 -27.62 8.29
C HIS A 123 -11.50 -28.63 7.16
N ARG A 124 -10.84 -28.48 6.01
CA ARG A 124 -10.96 -29.44 4.90
C ARG A 124 -10.45 -30.84 5.29
N LYS A 125 -9.33 -30.93 6.01
CA LYS A 125 -8.83 -32.21 6.54
C LYS A 125 -9.81 -32.84 7.53
N ALA A 126 -10.41 -32.04 8.40
CA ALA A 126 -11.42 -32.52 9.35
C ALA A 126 -12.68 -33.02 8.62
N GLN A 127 -13.14 -32.32 7.58
CA GLN A 127 -14.28 -32.76 6.77
C GLN A 127 -14.01 -34.09 6.07
N MET A 128 -12.84 -34.26 5.43
CA MET A 128 -12.48 -35.53 4.80
C MET A 128 -12.48 -36.69 5.80
N ARG A 129 -11.96 -36.49 7.02
CA ARG A 129 -12.01 -37.51 8.07
C ARG A 129 -13.44 -37.87 8.50
N ILE A 130 -14.33 -36.88 8.58
CA ILE A 130 -15.75 -37.12 8.91
C ILE A 130 -16.42 -37.92 7.78
N GLU A 131 -16.17 -37.54 6.52
CA GLU A 131 -16.70 -38.24 5.35
C GLU A 131 -16.18 -39.69 5.27
N GLU A 132 -14.88 -39.90 5.51
CA GLU A 132 -14.27 -41.25 5.59
C GLU A 132 -14.92 -42.10 6.70
N ASN A 133 -15.11 -41.56 7.89
CA ASN A 133 -15.76 -42.28 8.99
C ASN A 133 -17.21 -42.63 8.66
N GLN A 134 -17.96 -41.71 8.04
CA GLN A 134 -19.34 -41.98 7.61
C GLN A 134 -19.39 -43.10 6.56
N LEU A 135 -18.46 -43.14 5.62
CA LEU A 135 -18.37 -44.21 4.63
C LEU A 135 -18.05 -45.56 5.29
N LEU A 136 -17.15 -45.58 6.27
CA LEU A 136 -16.83 -46.79 7.04
C LEU A 136 -18.04 -47.29 7.84
N GLU A 137 -18.76 -46.39 8.53
CA GLU A 137 -19.98 -46.74 9.27
C GLU A 137 -21.05 -47.31 8.33
N GLN A 138 -21.27 -46.69 7.16
CA GLN A 138 -22.18 -47.21 6.15
C GLN A 138 -21.75 -48.58 5.60
N ALA A 139 -20.46 -48.77 5.35
CA ALA A 139 -19.91 -50.06 4.91
C ALA A 139 -20.15 -51.15 5.97
N VAL A 140 -19.93 -50.85 7.24
CA VAL A 140 -20.18 -51.77 8.36
C VAL A 140 -21.67 -52.09 8.49
N GLN A 141 -22.55 -51.09 8.44
CA GLN A 141 -24.01 -51.30 8.50
C GLN A 141 -24.52 -52.15 7.33
N THR A 142 -24.04 -51.87 6.11
CA THR A 142 -24.42 -52.67 4.93
C THR A 142 -23.89 -54.10 4.98
N TYR A 143 -22.70 -54.31 5.55
CA TYR A 143 -22.15 -55.64 5.78
C TYR A 143 -23.02 -56.45 6.75
N TYR A 144 -23.33 -55.90 7.93
CA TYR A 144 -24.18 -56.59 8.91
C TYR A 144 -25.59 -56.85 8.38
N ARG A 145 -26.20 -55.90 7.68
CA ARG A 145 -27.51 -56.09 7.05
C ARG A 145 -27.53 -57.23 6.02
N LYS A 146 -26.45 -57.41 5.27
CA LYS A 146 -26.33 -58.55 4.33
C LYS A 146 -26.19 -59.88 5.07
N MET A 147 -25.46 -59.91 6.18
CA MET A 147 -25.33 -61.11 7.02
C MET A 147 -26.69 -61.54 7.59
N GLU A 148 -27.47 -60.60 8.11
CA GLU A 148 -28.83 -60.87 8.62
C GLU A 148 -29.74 -61.46 7.52
N LEU A 149 -29.76 -60.84 6.34
CA LEU A 149 -30.56 -61.32 5.21
C LEU A 149 -30.17 -62.73 4.76
N ASN A 150 -28.88 -63.08 4.82
CA ASN A 150 -28.41 -64.42 4.45
C ASN A 150 -28.81 -65.48 5.49
N GLN A 151 -28.80 -65.14 6.79
CA GLN A 151 -29.24 -66.04 7.86
C GLN A 151 -30.74 -66.33 7.82
N ASP A 152 -31.56 -65.31 7.49
CA ASP A 152 -33.01 -65.47 7.34
C ASP A 152 -33.39 -66.32 6.12
N SER A 153 -32.52 -66.42 5.11
CA SER A 153 -32.75 -67.27 3.92
C SER A 153 -32.29 -68.73 4.07
N GLU A 154 -31.49 -69.04 5.09
CA GLU A 154 -31.03 -70.40 5.40
C GLU A 154 -31.87 -71.11 6.48
N SER A 155 -32.80 -70.39 7.11
CA SER A 155 -33.76 -70.89 8.12
C SER A 155 -35.12 -71.22 7.52
#